data_AF-A0A3D1LPY0-F1
#
_entry.id   AF-A0A3D1LPY0-F1
#
_cell.length_a   1.000
_cell.length_b   1.000
_cell.length_c   1.000
_cell.angle_alpha   90.00
_cell.angle_beta   90.00
_cell.angle_gamma   90.00
#
_symmetry.space_group_name_H-M   'P 1'
#
loop_
_entity.id
_entity.type
_entity.pdbx_description
1 polymer ?
#
loop_
_entity_poly.entity_id
_entity_poly.type
_entity_poly.pdbx_seq_one_letter_code
_entity_poly.pdbx_strand_id
1 'polypeptide(L)'
;KERAENLMIVDLLRNDLGIVAETGSVAVESLFDIETYPSLHQMTSTVSARLRQATRLTDILRALFPCGSITGAPKRRSMEIIAGLEGVPRGVYCGAIGCIAPGGEALFSVAIRTLLLDRHNRRLSLGVGSGITWDSQPRHELAECLNKGAFVNTKDQDFQLIESLRCQDGACTLLERHLARLAASAEYFGFIFDPEKARQLLLQHAGETSGLCKLRLLLAADGTLRISSEALQEDASSLRLAISPLTVDSQDPFRYHKTTRRELLDQARAARSDCDEVLFLNERGEVTEGSYHTLVIKQDGRWLTPPLNSGLLPGVLREELLERGEITEKLLYPEDLQRADELWLVNSVRGRRRAVLVQGEPLK
;
A
#
# COMPACT_ATOMS: atom_id res chain seq x y z
N LYS A 1 -5.23 25.81 -3.22
CA LYS A 1 -6.05 25.43 -2.06
C LYS A 1 -5.17 25.18 -0.84
N GLU A 2 -4.34 24.13 -0.82
CA GLU A 2 -3.52 23.76 0.35
C GLU A 2 -2.60 24.87 0.90
N ARG A 3 -1.90 25.62 0.04
CA ARG A 3 -1.08 26.77 0.49
C ARG A 3 -1.91 27.88 1.16
N ALA A 4 -3.11 28.14 0.65
CA ALA A 4 -3.99 29.15 1.23
C ALA A 4 -4.55 28.69 2.59
N GLU A 5 -4.91 27.42 2.70
CA GLU A 5 -5.32 26.81 3.97
C GLU A 5 -4.18 26.84 4.99
N ASN A 6 -2.97 26.40 4.60
CA ASN A 6 -1.80 26.43 5.48
C ASN A 6 -1.47 27.86 5.94
N LEU A 7 -1.50 28.85 5.04
CA LEU A 7 -1.25 30.25 5.41
C LEU A 7 -2.28 30.78 6.43
N MET A 8 -3.56 30.45 6.24
CA MET A 8 -4.60 30.78 7.21
C MET A 8 -4.33 30.14 8.58
N ILE A 9 -3.84 28.90 8.60
CA ILE A 9 -3.45 28.22 9.86
C ILE A 9 -2.25 28.92 10.51
N VAL A 10 -1.25 29.33 9.73
CA VAL A 10 -0.10 30.07 10.23
C VAL A 10 -0.56 31.36 10.92
N ASP A 11 -1.47 32.12 10.31
CA ASP A 11 -1.99 33.34 10.92
C ASP A 11 -2.77 33.09 12.22
N LEU A 12 -3.55 32.01 12.27
CA LEU A 12 -4.24 31.59 13.51
C LEU A 12 -3.25 31.22 14.62
N LEU A 13 -2.21 30.46 14.29
CA LEU A 13 -1.19 30.07 15.26
C LEU A 13 -0.35 31.26 15.74
N ARG A 14 -0.05 32.23 14.88
CA ARG A 14 0.60 33.49 15.28
C ARG A 14 -0.24 34.25 16.29
N ASN A 15 -1.55 34.33 16.07
CA ASN A 15 -2.47 34.97 17.00
C ASN A 15 -2.52 34.21 18.34
N ASP A 16 -2.62 32.87 18.32
CA ASP A 16 -2.67 32.05 19.52
C ASP A 16 -1.35 32.14 20.33
N LEU A 17 -0.18 32.11 19.66
CA LEU A 17 1.12 32.34 20.30
C LEU A 17 1.24 33.74 20.90
N GLY A 18 0.71 34.76 20.21
CA GLY A 18 0.70 36.15 20.67
C GLY A 18 0.04 36.34 22.05
N ILE A 19 -0.86 35.44 22.47
CA ILE A 19 -1.50 35.48 23.79
C ILE A 19 -0.47 35.30 24.91
N VAL A 20 0.58 34.50 24.71
CA VAL A 20 1.58 34.13 25.74
C VAL A 20 3.00 34.61 25.43
N ALA A 21 3.22 35.12 24.22
CA ALA A 21 4.51 35.59 23.74
C ALA A 21 4.88 37.02 24.21
N GLU A 22 6.17 37.30 24.27
CA GLU A 22 6.69 38.67 24.37
C GLU A 22 6.26 39.47 23.14
N THR A 23 5.88 40.74 23.33
CA THR A 23 5.47 41.63 22.25
C THR A 23 6.57 41.71 21.18
N GLY A 24 6.20 41.43 19.92
CA GLY A 24 7.13 41.46 18.78
C GLY A 24 8.03 40.23 18.62
N SER A 25 7.89 39.19 19.46
CA SER A 25 8.72 37.97 19.35
C SER A 25 8.14 36.87 18.46
N VAL A 26 6.87 36.96 18.07
CA VAL A 26 6.24 35.94 17.22
C VAL A 26 6.78 36.06 15.80
N ALA A 27 7.44 35.01 15.32
CA ALA A 27 8.07 34.95 14.01
C ALA A 27 7.61 33.70 13.23
N VAL A 28 7.61 33.81 11.91
CA VAL A 28 7.42 32.66 11.01
C VAL A 28 8.81 32.27 10.52
N GLU A 29 9.29 31.11 10.96
CA GLU A 29 10.64 30.62 10.66
C GLU A 29 10.69 29.99 9.26
N SER A 30 9.63 29.26 8.89
CA SER A 30 9.52 28.62 7.58
C SER A 30 8.07 28.54 7.10
N LEU A 31 7.88 28.56 5.79
CA LEU A 31 6.57 28.50 5.15
C LEU A 31 6.60 27.50 3.99
N PHE A 32 5.63 26.57 4.02
CA PHE A 32 5.36 25.61 2.95
C PHE A 32 6.51 24.65 2.66
N ASP A 33 7.26 24.26 3.67
CA ASP A 33 8.23 23.17 3.57
C ASP A 33 7.48 21.88 3.23
N ILE A 34 8.10 21.02 2.42
CA ILE A 34 7.51 19.73 2.04
C ILE A 34 8.35 18.63 2.67
N GLU A 35 7.73 17.90 3.59
CA GLU A 35 8.29 16.70 4.20
C GLU A 35 7.73 15.46 3.51
N THR A 36 8.59 14.48 3.24
CA THR A 36 8.18 13.21 2.63
C THR A 36 8.14 12.12 3.69
N TYR A 37 6.97 11.52 3.86
CA TYR A 37 6.73 10.36 4.71
C TYR A 37 6.44 9.14 3.84
N PRO A 38 6.54 7.90 4.37
CA PRO A 38 6.37 6.68 3.57
C PRO A 38 5.07 6.60 2.77
N SER A 39 3.98 7.23 3.26
CA SER A 39 2.66 7.16 2.64
C SER A 39 2.13 8.49 2.10
N LEU A 40 2.83 9.62 2.29
CA LEU A 40 2.36 10.94 1.86
C LEU A 40 3.47 12.00 1.84
N HIS A 41 3.26 13.05 1.05
CA HIS A 41 3.98 14.32 1.19
C HIS A 41 3.16 15.27 2.08
N GLN A 42 3.79 15.86 3.09
CA GLN A 42 3.16 16.76 4.05
C GLN A 42 3.74 18.16 3.89
N MET A 43 2.86 19.16 3.75
CA MET A 43 3.26 20.57 3.83
C MET A 43 3.32 21.01 5.29
N THR A 44 4.44 21.59 5.71
CA THR A 44 4.70 22.09 7.06
C THR A 44 5.12 23.57 7.02
N SER A 45 4.82 24.28 8.11
CA SER A 45 5.19 25.69 8.31
C SER A 45 5.50 25.88 9.79
N THR A 46 6.54 26.65 10.10
CA THR A 46 7.05 26.79 11.47
C THR A 46 6.82 28.20 11.99
N VAL A 47 6.17 28.31 13.15
CA VAL A 47 5.97 29.57 13.88
C VAL A 47 6.59 29.47 15.25
N SER A 48 7.42 30.45 15.62
CA SER A 48 8.16 30.51 16.87
C SER A 48 7.78 31.76 17.67
N ALA A 49 8.02 31.74 18.98
CA ALA A 49 7.88 32.92 19.84
C ALA A 49 8.71 32.77 21.13
N ARG A 50 9.05 33.90 21.75
CA ARG A 50 9.62 33.90 23.11
C ARG A 50 8.50 34.07 24.13
N LEU A 51 8.45 33.20 25.14
CA LEU A 51 7.42 33.27 26.19
C LEU A 51 7.65 34.48 27.10
N ARG A 52 6.57 35.12 27.56
CA ARG A 52 6.66 36.13 28.62
C ARG A 52 7.20 35.53 29.91
N GLN A 53 7.85 36.36 30.73
CA GLN A 53 8.28 35.98 32.08
C GLN A 53 7.10 35.41 32.89
N ALA A 54 7.38 34.39 33.69
CA ALA A 54 6.42 33.70 34.56
C ALA A 54 5.24 32.99 33.84
N THR A 55 5.33 32.74 32.53
CA THR A 55 4.35 31.92 31.81
C THR A 55 4.38 30.47 32.28
N ARG A 56 3.24 29.91 32.69
CA ARG A 56 3.13 28.50 33.09
C ARG A 56 2.76 27.63 31.90
N LEU A 57 3.09 26.35 31.98
CA LEU A 57 2.68 25.36 30.96
C LEU A 57 1.16 25.36 30.72
N THR A 58 0.35 25.56 31.77
CA THR A 58 -1.10 25.65 31.65
C THR A 58 -1.57 26.84 30.80
N ASP A 59 -0.82 27.94 30.81
CA ASP A 59 -1.13 29.13 30.02
C ASP A 59 -0.84 28.88 28.54
N ILE A 60 0.27 28.19 28.25
CA ILE A 60 0.64 27.73 26.90
C ILE A 60 -0.46 26.82 26.34
N LEU A 61 -0.86 25.79 27.11
CA LEU A 61 -1.88 24.84 26.66
C LEU A 61 -3.23 25.52 26.42
N ARG A 62 -3.65 26.46 27.28
CA ARG A 62 -4.91 27.21 27.08
C ARG A 62 -4.88 28.13 25.87
N ALA A 63 -3.73 28.70 25.54
CA ALA A 63 -3.59 29.56 24.38
C ALA A 63 -3.61 28.74 23.08
N LEU A 64 -2.83 27.67 23.03
CA LEU A 64 -2.58 26.90 21.81
C LEU A 64 -3.63 25.82 21.52
N PHE A 65 -4.32 25.28 22.53
CA PHE A 65 -5.26 24.17 22.36
C PHE A 65 -6.70 24.51 22.79
N PRO A 66 -7.72 23.94 22.11
CA PRO A 66 -7.63 23.25 20.82
C PRO A 66 -7.11 24.20 19.72
N CYS A 67 -6.35 23.69 18.76
CA CYS A 67 -5.69 24.55 17.77
C CYS A 67 -6.70 25.27 16.87
N GLY A 68 -6.37 26.49 16.45
CA GLY A 68 -7.16 27.27 15.49
C GLY A 68 -7.50 26.48 14.21
N SER A 69 -6.58 25.61 13.76
CA SER A 69 -6.76 24.74 12.60
C SER A 69 -7.87 23.71 12.69
N ILE A 70 -8.35 23.42 13.90
CA ILE A 70 -9.38 22.42 14.16
C ILE A 70 -10.71 23.05 14.58
N THR A 71 -10.61 24.23 15.18
CA THR A 71 -11.78 24.95 15.68
C THR A 71 -12.38 25.86 14.62
N GLY A 72 -11.57 26.42 13.72
CA GLY A 72 -11.97 27.43 12.76
C GLY A 72 -11.74 28.87 13.27
N ALA A 73 -12.06 29.84 12.43
CA ALA A 73 -11.84 31.26 12.71
C ALA A 73 -13.17 32.04 12.66
N PRO A 74 -13.47 32.93 13.62
CA PRO A 74 -12.73 33.20 14.86
C PRO A 74 -12.89 32.08 15.92
N LYS A 75 -11.77 31.62 16.50
CA LYS A 75 -11.67 30.46 17.42
C LYS A 75 -12.77 30.39 18.48
N ARG A 76 -12.98 31.49 19.22
CA ARG A 76 -13.97 31.53 20.31
C ARG A 76 -15.39 31.28 19.82
N ARG A 77 -15.80 31.96 18.74
CA ARG A 77 -17.16 31.83 18.21
C ARG A 77 -17.38 30.45 17.60
N SER A 78 -16.39 29.91 16.90
CA SER A 78 -16.47 28.57 16.34
C SER A 78 -16.59 27.50 17.43
N MET A 79 -15.84 27.63 18.53
CA MET A 79 -15.96 26.74 19.68
C MET A 79 -17.34 26.78 20.34
N GLU A 80 -17.98 27.96 20.46
CA GLU A 80 -19.35 28.09 20.95
C GLU A 80 -20.35 27.35 20.06
N ILE A 81 -20.21 27.48 18.73
CA ILE A 81 -21.06 26.79 17.76
C ILE A 81 -20.86 25.27 17.84
N ILE A 82 -19.61 24.81 17.86
CA ILE A 82 -19.26 23.39 17.98
C ILE A 82 -19.90 22.79 19.24
N ALA A 83 -19.75 23.46 20.39
CA ALA A 83 -20.34 23.01 21.65
C ALA A 83 -21.88 22.93 21.59
N GLY A 84 -22.52 23.87 20.89
CA GLY A 84 -23.97 23.86 20.68
C GLY A 84 -24.46 22.74 19.75
N LEU A 85 -23.64 22.31 18.80
CA LEU A 85 -23.99 21.28 17.81
C LEU A 85 -23.72 19.84 18.29
N GLU A 86 -22.63 19.61 19.03
CA GLU A 86 -22.14 18.24 19.27
C GLU A 86 -22.76 17.53 20.48
N GLY A 87 -23.42 18.25 21.38
CA GLY A 87 -24.16 17.67 22.52
C GLY A 87 -23.31 16.90 23.56
N VAL A 88 -22.06 16.58 23.25
CA VAL A 88 -21.08 15.92 24.12
C VAL A 88 -19.69 16.56 23.96
N PRO A 89 -18.85 16.55 25.00
CA PRO A 89 -17.46 16.97 24.87
C PRO A 89 -16.67 16.03 23.94
N ARG A 90 -15.80 16.59 23.08
CA ARG A 90 -14.88 15.81 22.22
C ARG A 90 -13.82 15.01 23.00
N GLY A 91 -13.63 15.31 24.29
CA GLY A 91 -12.64 14.62 25.13
C GLY A 91 -11.21 14.89 24.66
N VAL A 92 -10.44 13.81 24.42
CA VAL A 92 -9.07 13.92 23.92
C VAL A 92 -9.04 14.36 22.45
N TYR A 93 -10.09 14.05 21.66
CA TYR A 93 -10.13 14.43 20.25
C TYR A 93 -10.10 15.95 20.08
N CYS A 94 -9.21 16.43 19.20
CA CYS A 94 -8.88 17.85 18.99
C CYS A 94 -8.18 18.54 20.19
N GLY A 95 -7.86 17.81 21.25
CA GLY A 95 -7.08 18.29 22.39
C GLY A 95 -5.57 18.19 22.16
N ALA A 96 -4.80 18.11 23.24
CA ALA A 96 -3.36 17.96 23.22
C ALA A 96 -2.94 16.55 23.65
N ILE A 97 -1.99 15.95 22.93
CA ILE A 97 -1.27 14.73 23.31
C ILE A 97 0.23 14.99 23.21
N GLY A 98 1.01 14.54 24.19
CA GLY A 98 2.43 14.89 24.23
C GLY A 98 3.17 14.40 25.46
N CYS A 99 4.41 14.85 25.58
CA CYS A 99 5.30 14.54 26.69
C CYS A 99 6.00 15.80 27.22
N ILE A 100 6.41 15.74 28.48
CA ILE A 100 7.17 16.79 29.16
C ILE A 100 8.40 16.11 29.75
N ALA A 101 9.58 16.62 29.43
CA ALA A 101 10.84 16.15 29.98
C ALA A 101 11.24 16.96 31.23
N PRO A 102 12.00 16.37 32.16
CA PRO A 102 12.70 17.15 33.18
C PRO A 102 13.59 18.22 32.52
N GLY A 103 13.56 19.45 33.03
CA GLY A 103 14.31 20.57 32.43
C GLY A 103 13.46 21.53 31.58
N GLY A 104 12.17 21.24 31.39
CA GLY A 104 11.21 22.20 30.82
C GLY A 104 10.97 22.06 29.32
N GLU A 105 11.63 21.10 28.65
CA GLU A 105 11.30 20.71 27.29
C GLU A 105 9.95 19.99 27.27
N ALA A 106 9.08 20.37 26.34
CA ALA A 106 7.79 19.72 26.16
C ALA A 106 7.42 19.70 24.67
N LEU A 107 6.85 18.58 24.25
CA LEU A 107 6.38 18.37 22.88
C LEU A 107 4.92 17.94 22.92
N PHE A 108 4.07 18.66 22.19
CA PHE A 108 2.66 18.34 22.05
C PHE A 108 2.25 18.31 20.59
N SER A 109 1.28 17.47 20.30
CA SER A 109 0.58 17.38 19.03
C SER A 109 -0.92 17.48 19.27
N VAL A 110 -1.64 17.81 18.21
CA VAL A 110 -3.10 17.78 18.21
C VAL A 110 -3.54 16.32 18.14
N ALA A 111 -4.35 15.90 19.09
CA ALA A 111 -4.91 14.55 19.08
C ALA A 111 -6.02 14.42 18.02
N ILE A 112 -5.61 14.08 16.80
CA ILE A 112 -6.49 13.77 15.67
C ILE A 112 -6.29 12.32 15.25
N ARG A 113 -7.38 11.67 14.78
CA ARG A 113 -7.35 10.26 14.35
C ARG A 113 -6.82 9.32 15.45
N THR A 114 -7.07 9.66 16.71
CA THR A 114 -6.67 8.88 17.88
C THR A 114 -7.82 7.98 18.32
N LEU A 115 -7.55 6.68 18.49
CA LEU A 115 -8.52 5.73 19.02
C LEU A 115 -8.59 5.80 20.54
N LEU A 116 -9.80 5.99 21.08
CA LEU A 116 -10.08 5.98 22.50
C LEU A 116 -10.82 4.69 22.86
N LEU A 117 -10.21 3.86 23.71
CA LEU A 117 -10.78 2.64 24.24
C LEU A 117 -11.36 2.88 25.64
N ASP A 118 -12.68 2.83 25.74
CA ASP A 118 -13.38 2.67 27.01
C ASP A 118 -13.39 1.18 27.39
N ARG A 119 -12.49 0.79 28.30
CA ARG A 119 -12.33 -0.60 28.74
C ARG A 119 -13.53 -1.11 29.54
N HIS A 120 -14.24 -0.23 30.24
CA HIS A 120 -15.38 -0.62 31.07
C HIS A 120 -16.57 -1.00 30.18
N ASN A 121 -16.90 -0.14 29.21
CA ASN A 121 -18.03 -0.34 28.30
C ASN A 121 -17.64 -1.09 27.01
N ARG A 122 -16.37 -1.50 26.89
CA ARG A 122 -15.78 -2.16 25.71
C ARG A 122 -16.06 -1.39 24.42
N ARG A 123 -16.00 -0.06 24.47
CA ARG A 123 -16.32 0.81 23.32
C ARG A 123 -15.05 1.47 22.80
N LEU A 124 -14.82 1.33 21.50
CA LEU A 124 -13.80 2.08 20.77
C LEU A 124 -14.46 3.30 20.13
N SER A 125 -13.81 4.45 20.19
CA SER A 125 -14.27 5.67 19.53
C SER A 125 -13.12 6.33 18.78
N LEU A 126 -13.41 6.84 17.59
CA LEU A 126 -12.48 7.58 16.74
C LEU A 126 -13.12 8.92 16.38
N GLY A 127 -12.42 10.01 16.68
CA GLY A 127 -12.78 11.31 16.13
C GLY A 127 -12.21 11.48 14.72
N VAL A 128 -13.10 11.71 13.75
CA VAL A 128 -12.75 12.09 12.37
C VAL A 128 -13.47 13.37 12.00
N GLY A 129 -12.82 14.19 11.18
CA GLY A 129 -13.35 15.48 10.76
C GLY A 129 -12.62 16.03 9.54
N SER A 130 -13.22 17.06 8.96
CA SER A 130 -12.70 17.82 7.83
C SER A 130 -12.78 19.32 8.10
N GLY A 131 -12.04 20.10 7.32
CA GLY A 131 -12.09 21.56 7.38
C GLY A 131 -13.30 22.06 6.59
N ILE A 132 -14.38 22.41 7.29
CA ILE A 132 -15.59 22.92 6.65
C ILE A 132 -15.41 24.40 6.29
N THR A 133 -15.55 24.73 5.01
CA THR A 133 -15.56 26.09 4.49
C THR A 133 -16.92 26.41 3.86
N TRP A 134 -17.12 27.65 3.42
CA TRP A 134 -18.37 28.06 2.77
C TRP A 134 -18.67 27.26 1.48
N ASP A 135 -17.63 26.88 0.74
CA ASP A 135 -17.75 26.15 -0.53
C ASP A 135 -17.79 24.62 -0.35
N SER A 136 -17.75 24.14 0.89
CA SER A 136 -17.75 22.71 1.21
C SER A 136 -19.07 22.04 0.83
N GLN A 137 -18.99 20.88 0.18
CA GLN A 137 -20.15 20.06 -0.19
C GLN A 137 -20.34 18.92 0.82
N PRO A 138 -21.47 18.81 1.53
CA PRO A 138 -21.64 17.87 2.64
C PRO A 138 -21.30 16.41 2.32
N ARG A 139 -21.62 15.94 1.11
CA ARG A 139 -21.33 14.57 0.68
C ARG A 139 -19.84 14.31 0.51
N HIS A 140 -19.11 15.28 -0.04
CA HIS A 140 -17.65 15.17 -0.21
C HIS A 140 -16.94 15.21 1.14
N GLU A 141 -17.38 16.08 2.05
CA GLU A 141 -16.83 16.18 3.40
C GLU A 141 -17.03 14.89 4.21
N LEU A 142 -18.20 14.26 4.09
CA LEU A 142 -18.46 12.97 4.71
C LEU A 142 -17.56 11.87 4.12
N ALA A 143 -17.42 11.82 2.79
CA ALA A 143 -16.55 10.86 2.13
C ALA A 143 -15.07 11.05 2.56
N GLU A 144 -14.61 12.30 2.66
CA GLU A 144 -13.28 12.64 3.15
C GLU A 144 -13.08 12.19 4.61
N CYS A 145 -14.05 12.44 5.50
CA CYS A 145 -14.02 11.98 6.89
C CYS A 145 -13.90 10.45 6.99
N LEU A 146 -14.69 9.71 6.20
CA LEU A 146 -14.65 8.25 6.17
C LEU A 146 -13.31 7.73 5.65
N ASN A 147 -12.78 8.35 4.58
CA ASN A 147 -11.47 8.00 4.03
C ASN A 147 -10.35 8.22 5.06
N LYS A 148 -10.38 9.34 5.81
CA LYS A 148 -9.43 9.62 6.89
C LYS A 148 -9.50 8.62 8.06
N GLY A 149 -10.63 7.94 8.24
CA GLY A 149 -10.83 6.89 9.24
C GLY A 149 -10.60 5.46 8.71
N ALA A 150 -10.37 5.29 7.41
CA ALA A 150 -10.34 3.97 6.77
C ALA A 150 -9.23 3.05 7.31
N PHE A 151 -8.16 3.61 7.87
CA PHE A 151 -7.06 2.84 8.49
C PHE A 151 -7.51 1.97 9.68
N VAL A 152 -8.66 2.26 10.28
CA VAL A 152 -9.25 1.40 11.33
C VAL A 152 -9.87 0.14 10.75
N ASN A 153 -10.32 0.21 9.49
CA ASN A 153 -10.92 -0.91 8.76
C ASN A 153 -9.92 -1.68 7.90
N THR A 154 -8.65 -1.26 7.86
CA THR A 154 -7.59 -2.11 7.31
C THR A 154 -7.52 -3.36 8.18
N LYS A 155 -8.18 -4.43 7.72
CA LYS A 155 -7.97 -5.76 8.26
C LYS A 155 -6.47 -6.01 8.26
N ASP A 156 -5.99 -6.51 9.38
CA ASP A 156 -4.60 -6.84 9.64
C ASP A 156 -3.91 -7.44 8.40
N GLN A 157 -2.66 -7.04 8.24
CA GLN A 157 -1.70 -7.53 7.26
C GLN A 157 -1.33 -9.00 7.54
N ASP A 158 -2.31 -9.90 7.58
CA ASP A 158 -2.11 -11.35 7.74
C ASP A 158 -1.65 -11.95 6.40
N PHE A 159 -0.63 -11.33 5.81
CA PHE A 159 0.00 -11.82 4.61
C PHE A 159 1.51 -11.68 4.69
N GLN A 160 2.18 -12.56 3.98
CA GLN A 160 3.63 -12.51 3.79
C GLN A 160 3.91 -12.18 2.33
N LEU A 161 5.03 -11.51 2.09
CA LEU A 161 5.59 -11.43 0.74
C LEU A 161 6.25 -12.77 0.41
N ILE A 162 6.15 -13.17 -0.86
CA ILE A 162 6.62 -14.48 -1.32
C ILE A 162 7.52 -14.31 -2.51
N GLU A 163 8.65 -15.01 -2.50
CA GLU A 163 9.40 -15.32 -3.71
C GLU A 163 9.50 -16.82 -3.96
N SER A 164 9.55 -17.20 -5.23
CA SER A 164 9.71 -18.60 -5.65
C SER A 164 10.70 -18.68 -6.79
N LEU A 165 11.82 -19.34 -6.55
CA LEU A 165 12.98 -19.37 -7.44
C LEU A 165 13.23 -20.79 -7.94
N ARG A 166 13.68 -20.92 -9.19
CA ARG A 166 14.30 -22.16 -9.68
C ARG A 166 15.72 -22.24 -9.13
N CYS A 167 16.07 -23.35 -8.51
CA CYS A 167 17.43 -23.67 -8.08
C CYS A 167 17.85 -24.99 -8.74
N GLN A 168 19.07 -25.02 -9.29
CA GLN A 168 19.68 -26.23 -9.83
C GLN A 168 21.10 -26.33 -9.28
N ASP A 169 21.37 -27.38 -8.49
CA ASP A 169 22.69 -27.66 -7.92
C ASP A 169 23.32 -26.43 -7.22
N GLY A 170 22.52 -25.73 -6.42
CA GLY A 170 22.92 -24.52 -5.68
C GLY A 170 22.81 -23.21 -6.46
N ALA A 171 22.58 -23.24 -7.78
CA ALA A 171 22.46 -22.04 -8.60
C ALA A 171 21.00 -21.55 -8.68
N CYS A 172 20.73 -20.37 -8.12
CA CYS A 172 19.42 -19.72 -8.17
C CYS A 172 19.25 -18.90 -9.47
N THR A 173 18.21 -19.20 -10.24
CA THR A 173 17.84 -18.46 -11.46
C THR A 173 17.22 -17.11 -11.11
N LEU A 174 17.69 -16.03 -11.77
CA LEU A 174 17.19 -14.65 -11.61
C LEU A 174 17.18 -14.12 -10.16
N LEU A 175 18.14 -14.55 -9.34
CA LEU A 175 18.24 -14.19 -7.92
C LEU A 175 18.10 -12.68 -7.67
N GLU A 176 18.85 -11.85 -8.41
CA GLU A 176 18.82 -10.39 -8.24
C GLU A 176 17.45 -9.78 -8.49
N ARG A 177 16.74 -10.25 -9.54
CA ARG A 177 15.39 -9.76 -9.86
C ARG A 177 14.38 -10.16 -8.80
N HIS A 178 14.50 -11.37 -8.28
CA HIS A 178 13.66 -11.84 -7.17
C HIS A 178 13.86 -10.98 -5.92
N LEU A 179 15.11 -10.68 -5.55
CA LEU A 179 15.42 -9.81 -4.41
C LEU A 179 14.94 -8.37 -4.64
N ALA A 180 15.12 -7.82 -5.85
CA ALA A 180 14.66 -6.48 -6.20
C ALA A 180 13.14 -6.35 -6.11
N ARG A 181 12.38 -7.33 -6.65
CA ARG A 181 10.91 -7.33 -6.55
C ARG A 181 10.42 -7.49 -5.11
N LEU A 182 11.09 -8.32 -4.32
CA LEU A 182 10.79 -8.46 -2.89
C LEU A 182 11.05 -7.16 -2.14
N ALA A 183 12.16 -6.47 -2.43
CA ALA A 183 12.50 -5.17 -1.85
C ALA A 183 11.44 -4.11 -2.18
N ALA A 184 11.07 -3.98 -3.46
CA ALA A 184 10.05 -3.02 -3.88
C ALA A 184 8.68 -3.29 -3.22
N SER A 185 8.32 -4.57 -3.07
CA SER A 185 7.09 -4.94 -2.37
C SER A 185 7.18 -4.68 -0.86
N ALA A 186 8.34 -4.90 -0.25
CA ALA A 186 8.55 -4.63 1.16
C ALA A 186 8.48 -3.13 1.46
N GLU A 187 9.08 -2.30 0.62
CA GLU A 187 8.99 -0.85 0.69
C GLU A 187 7.52 -0.37 0.58
N TYR A 188 6.79 -0.88 -0.42
CA TYR A 188 5.38 -0.51 -0.64
C TYR A 188 4.48 -0.79 0.58
N PHE A 189 4.64 -1.97 1.21
CA PHE A 189 3.82 -2.35 2.37
C PHE A 189 4.41 -1.98 3.74
N GLY A 190 5.61 -1.39 3.78
CA GLY A 190 6.30 -1.05 5.01
C GLY A 190 6.84 -2.27 5.79
N PHE A 191 7.20 -3.35 5.10
CA PHE A 191 7.81 -4.53 5.71
C PHE A 191 9.29 -4.24 6.02
N ILE A 192 9.76 -4.70 7.18
CA ILE A 192 11.20 -4.65 7.51
C ILE A 192 11.92 -5.64 6.57
N PHE A 193 12.86 -5.16 5.77
CA PHE A 193 13.58 -6.03 4.83
C PHE A 193 15.07 -5.69 4.74
N ASP A 194 15.89 -6.73 4.89
CA ASP A 194 17.33 -6.70 4.63
C ASP A 194 17.63 -7.58 3.41
N PRO A 195 17.89 -6.96 2.24
CA PRO A 195 18.17 -7.69 0.99
C PRO A 195 19.40 -8.60 1.09
N GLU A 196 20.41 -8.20 1.84
CA GLU A 196 21.67 -8.96 1.94
C GLU A 196 21.49 -10.18 2.85
N LYS A 197 20.76 -10.03 3.96
CA LYS A 197 20.35 -11.17 4.79
C LYS A 197 19.50 -12.18 4.01
N ALA A 198 18.57 -11.70 3.18
CA ALA A 198 17.75 -12.57 2.33
C ALA A 198 18.58 -13.29 1.25
N ARG A 199 19.53 -12.59 0.63
CA ARG A 199 20.49 -13.19 -0.32
C ARG A 199 21.29 -14.31 0.33
N GLN A 200 21.90 -14.04 1.48
CA GLN A 200 22.72 -15.02 2.20
C GLN A 200 21.91 -16.26 2.58
N LEU A 201 20.70 -16.07 3.09
CA LEU A 201 19.79 -17.17 3.42
C LEU A 201 19.44 -18.02 2.19
N LEU A 202 19.15 -17.39 1.04
CA LEU A 202 18.86 -18.09 -0.21
C LEU A 202 20.06 -18.89 -0.71
N LEU A 203 21.25 -18.31 -0.74
CA LEU A 203 22.46 -18.96 -1.22
C LEU A 203 22.89 -20.12 -0.30
N GLN A 204 22.78 -19.94 1.01
CA GLN A 204 23.07 -21.00 1.98
C GLN A 204 22.12 -22.19 1.78
N HIS A 205 20.80 -21.94 1.77
CA HIS A 205 19.80 -23.00 1.57
C HIS A 205 19.92 -23.66 0.20
N ALA A 206 20.23 -22.88 -0.84
CA ALA A 206 20.48 -23.42 -2.18
C ALA A 206 21.67 -24.39 -2.18
N GLY A 207 22.77 -24.07 -1.49
CA GLY A 207 23.94 -24.94 -1.38
C GLY A 207 23.68 -26.27 -0.66
N GLU A 208 22.60 -26.36 0.12
CA GLU A 208 22.15 -27.58 0.79
C GLU A 208 21.22 -28.44 -0.10
N THR A 209 20.76 -27.90 -1.23
CA THR A 209 19.92 -28.63 -2.19
C THR A 209 20.75 -29.33 -3.27
N SER A 210 20.20 -30.42 -3.82
CA SER A 210 20.79 -31.15 -4.95
C SER A 210 19.75 -31.35 -6.05
N GLY A 211 20.21 -31.36 -7.30
CA GLY A 211 19.33 -31.46 -8.45
C GLY A 211 18.44 -30.23 -8.62
N LEU A 212 17.33 -30.41 -9.34
CA LEU A 212 16.40 -29.34 -9.66
C LEU A 212 15.35 -29.18 -8.55
N CYS A 213 15.22 -27.98 -8.00
CA CYS A 213 14.23 -27.67 -6.97
C CYS A 213 13.66 -26.24 -7.07
N LYS A 214 12.53 -26.03 -6.39
CA LYS A 214 11.89 -24.74 -6.18
C LYS A 214 12.24 -24.28 -4.78
N LEU A 215 12.92 -23.15 -4.65
CA LEU A 215 13.06 -22.46 -3.37
C LEU A 215 11.89 -21.51 -3.18
N ARG A 216 11.32 -21.47 -1.98
CA ARG A 216 10.27 -20.53 -1.60
C ARG A 216 10.75 -19.71 -0.42
N LEU A 217 10.84 -18.40 -0.59
CA LEU A 217 11.16 -17.44 0.46
C LEU A 217 9.88 -16.73 0.89
N LEU A 218 9.64 -16.64 2.19
CA LEU A 218 8.55 -15.88 2.81
C LEU A 218 9.15 -14.78 3.67
N LEU A 219 8.60 -13.57 3.57
CA LEU A 219 8.94 -12.43 4.39
C LEU A 219 7.69 -11.95 5.14
N ALA A 220 7.72 -11.97 6.46
CA ALA A 220 6.70 -11.37 7.33
C ALA A 220 6.96 -9.87 7.53
N ALA A 221 5.94 -9.14 7.98
CA ALA A 221 6.01 -7.68 8.19
C ALA A 221 7.10 -7.24 9.18
N ASP A 222 7.39 -8.08 10.18
CA ASP A 222 8.43 -7.86 11.20
C ASP A 222 9.86 -8.15 10.71
N GLY A 223 10.02 -8.55 9.44
CA GLY A 223 11.32 -8.92 8.86
C GLY A 223 11.73 -10.37 9.07
N THR A 224 10.87 -11.20 9.64
CA THR A 224 11.12 -12.64 9.73
C THR A 224 11.12 -13.28 8.34
N LEU A 225 12.25 -13.91 7.99
CA LEU A 225 12.42 -14.69 6.77
C LEU A 225 12.25 -16.18 7.04
N ARG A 226 11.53 -16.88 6.16
CA ARG A 226 11.43 -18.34 6.16
C ARG A 226 11.68 -18.88 4.77
N ILE A 227 12.50 -19.91 4.66
CA ILE A 227 12.82 -20.55 3.39
C ILE A 227 12.45 -22.03 3.43
N SER A 228 11.96 -22.54 2.30
CA SER A 228 11.74 -23.96 2.09
C SER A 228 12.11 -24.36 0.65
N SER A 229 12.36 -25.65 0.44
CA SER A 229 12.64 -26.22 -0.87
C SER A 229 11.70 -27.38 -1.19
N GLU A 230 11.40 -27.55 -2.48
CA GLU A 230 10.60 -28.66 -3.00
C GLU A 230 11.25 -29.17 -4.29
N ALA A 231 11.45 -30.49 -4.40
CA ALA A 231 12.01 -31.10 -5.61
C ALA A 231 11.12 -30.79 -6.82
N LEU A 232 11.75 -30.47 -7.95
CA LEU A 232 11.07 -30.17 -9.20
C LEU A 232 11.39 -31.23 -10.25
N GLN A 233 10.37 -31.57 -11.02
CA GLN A 233 10.54 -32.35 -12.24
C GLN A 233 10.38 -31.44 -13.45
N GLU A 234 11.19 -31.69 -14.48
CA GLU A 234 10.98 -31.05 -15.77
C GLU A 234 9.79 -31.71 -16.46
N ASP A 235 8.89 -30.86 -16.95
CA ASP A 235 7.71 -31.27 -17.68
C ASP A 235 7.53 -30.34 -18.87
N ALA A 236 7.80 -30.88 -20.06
CA ALA A 236 7.70 -30.18 -21.33
C ALA A 236 6.30 -30.28 -21.95
N SER A 237 5.34 -30.95 -21.28
CA SER A 237 3.98 -31.06 -21.80
C SER A 237 3.31 -29.68 -21.90
N SER A 238 2.40 -29.55 -22.86
CA SER A 238 1.60 -28.33 -23.00
C SER A 238 0.55 -28.26 -21.90
N LEU A 239 0.35 -27.07 -21.34
CA LEU A 239 -0.65 -26.80 -20.31
C LEU A 239 -2.02 -26.54 -20.93
N ARG A 240 -3.07 -27.19 -20.41
CA ARG A 240 -4.45 -26.86 -20.73
C ARG A 240 -4.83 -25.59 -19.99
N LEU A 241 -5.31 -24.59 -20.72
CA LEU A 241 -5.61 -23.26 -20.23
C LEU A 241 -7.08 -22.93 -20.40
N ALA A 242 -7.71 -22.40 -19.36
CA ALA A 242 -9.09 -21.92 -19.42
C ALA A 242 -9.20 -20.47 -18.95
N ILE A 243 -10.25 -19.76 -19.35
CA ILE A 243 -10.59 -18.46 -18.77
C ILE A 243 -11.43 -18.71 -17.52
N SER A 244 -11.04 -18.09 -16.41
CA SER A 244 -11.77 -18.10 -15.15
C SER A 244 -13.06 -17.27 -15.28
N PRO A 245 -14.20 -17.71 -14.70
CA PRO A 245 -15.40 -16.88 -14.61
C PRO A 245 -15.23 -15.74 -13.58
N LEU A 246 -14.19 -15.77 -12.75
CA LEU A 246 -13.90 -14.71 -11.80
C LEU A 246 -13.16 -13.55 -12.47
N THR A 247 -13.67 -12.36 -12.23
CA THR A 247 -13.04 -11.10 -12.62
C THR A 247 -12.11 -10.60 -11.50
N VAL A 248 -10.94 -10.07 -11.87
CA VAL A 248 -10.02 -9.39 -10.96
C VAL A 248 -10.16 -7.88 -11.06
N ASP A 249 -9.85 -7.15 -9.99
CA ASP A 249 -9.86 -5.68 -9.97
C ASP A 249 -8.48 -5.17 -10.37
N SER A 250 -8.41 -4.37 -11.45
CA SER A 250 -7.15 -3.76 -11.88
C SER A 250 -6.59 -2.74 -10.87
N GLN A 251 -7.41 -2.23 -9.95
CA GLN A 251 -7.00 -1.30 -8.91
C GLN A 251 -6.56 -2.00 -7.61
N ASP A 252 -6.71 -3.33 -7.51
CA ASP A 252 -6.28 -4.07 -6.32
C ASP A 252 -4.74 -4.10 -6.24
N PRO A 253 -4.12 -3.49 -5.21
CA PRO A 253 -2.66 -3.48 -5.05
C PRO A 253 -2.05 -4.89 -4.98
N PHE A 254 -2.80 -5.88 -4.49
CA PHE A 254 -2.33 -7.27 -4.37
C PHE A 254 -2.13 -7.96 -5.73
N ARG A 255 -2.55 -7.34 -6.84
CA ARG A 255 -2.19 -7.78 -8.19
C ARG A 255 -0.73 -7.50 -8.53
N TYR A 256 -0.16 -6.43 -8.00
CA TYR A 256 1.17 -5.95 -8.36
C TYR A 256 2.28 -6.47 -7.45
N HIS A 257 1.91 -7.16 -6.36
CA HIS A 257 2.84 -7.69 -5.37
C HIS A 257 2.60 -9.17 -5.10
N LYS A 258 3.70 -9.93 -5.00
CA LYS A 258 3.62 -11.38 -4.81
C LYS A 258 3.43 -11.71 -3.33
N THR A 259 2.20 -12.01 -2.93
CA THR A 259 1.83 -12.24 -1.52
C THR A 259 1.25 -13.63 -1.26
N THR A 260 1.01 -13.96 0.02
CA THR A 260 0.24 -15.15 0.45
C THR A 260 -1.26 -15.00 0.25
N ARG A 261 -1.78 -13.81 -0.03
CA ARG A 261 -3.20 -13.60 -0.32
C ARG A 261 -3.52 -14.07 -1.73
N ARG A 262 -3.82 -15.35 -1.84
CA ARG A 262 -4.00 -16.07 -3.10
C ARG A 262 -5.27 -16.90 -3.14
N GLU A 263 -6.11 -16.81 -2.11
CA GLU A 263 -7.29 -17.64 -1.93
C GLU A 263 -8.17 -17.62 -3.18
N LEU A 264 -8.46 -16.43 -3.72
CA LEU A 264 -9.26 -16.28 -4.94
C LEU A 264 -8.62 -16.99 -6.14
N LEU A 265 -7.30 -16.84 -6.34
CA LEU A 265 -6.59 -17.42 -7.49
C LEU A 265 -6.49 -18.93 -7.40
N ASP A 266 -6.17 -19.43 -6.20
CA ASP A 266 -5.99 -20.86 -5.98
C ASP A 266 -7.36 -21.58 -5.97
N GLN A 267 -8.43 -20.95 -5.48
CA GLN A 267 -9.80 -21.47 -5.59
C GLN A 267 -10.28 -21.52 -7.05
N ALA A 268 -10.06 -20.46 -7.83
CA ALA A 268 -10.45 -20.42 -9.23
C ALA A 268 -9.78 -21.54 -10.06
N ARG A 269 -8.48 -21.76 -9.84
CA ARG A 269 -7.76 -22.87 -10.47
C ARG A 269 -8.29 -24.22 -9.99
N ALA A 270 -8.45 -24.40 -8.68
CA ALA A 270 -8.92 -25.66 -8.10
C ALA A 270 -10.35 -26.04 -8.52
N ALA A 271 -11.19 -25.05 -8.84
CA ALA A 271 -12.55 -25.26 -9.33
C ALA A 271 -12.62 -25.87 -10.75
N ARG A 272 -11.50 -25.91 -11.49
CA ARG A 272 -11.43 -26.40 -12.87
C ARG A 272 -10.51 -27.62 -12.98
N SER A 273 -11.09 -28.81 -12.91
CA SER A 273 -10.35 -30.08 -13.06
C SER A 273 -10.00 -30.42 -14.53
N ASP A 274 -10.61 -29.73 -15.48
CA ASP A 274 -10.45 -29.90 -16.93
C ASP A 274 -9.24 -29.14 -17.51
N CYS A 275 -8.61 -28.26 -16.72
CA CYS A 275 -7.44 -27.48 -17.12
C CYS A 275 -6.31 -27.54 -16.08
N ASP A 276 -5.11 -27.15 -16.50
CA ASP A 276 -3.92 -27.11 -15.64
C ASP A 276 -3.66 -25.69 -15.09
N GLU A 277 -4.21 -24.66 -15.73
CA GLU A 277 -4.13 -23.26 -15.32
C GLU A 277 -5.36 -22.48 -15.79
N VAL A 278 -5.71 -21.41 -15.05
CA VAL A 278 -6.78 -20.47 -15.41
C VAL A 278 -6.22 -19.08 -15.64
N LEU A 279 -6.71 -18.36 -16.65
CA LEU A 279 -6.47 -16.94 -16.89
C LEU A 279 -7.60 -16.09 -16.30
N PHE A 280 -7.26 -14.91 -15.81
CA PHE A 280 -8.23 -13.95 -15.30
C PHE A 280 -8.45 -12.81 -16.30
N LEU A 281 -9.65 -12.25 -16.26
CA LEU A 281 -9.99 -10.99 -16.91
C LEU A 281 -10.17 -9.91 -15.84
N ASN A 282 -9.85 -8.67 -16.18
CA ASN A 282 -10.18 -7.53 -15.32
C ASN A 282 -11.59 -6.99 -15.58
N GLU A 283 -12.01 -5.96 -14.83
CA GLU A 283 -13.32 -5.33 -14.94
C GLU A 283 -13.62 -4.68 -16.31
N ARG A 284 -12.59 -4.51 -17.15
CA ARG A 284 -12.69 -3.99 -18.52
C ARG A 284 -12.70 -5.10 -19.59
N GLY A 285 -12.66 -6.37 -19.17
CA GLY A 285 -12.61 -7.52 -20.07
C GLY A 285 -11.23 -7.78 -20.67
N GLU A 286 -10.19 -7.10 -20.19
CA GLU A 286 -8.81 -7.33 -20.64
C GLU A 286 -8.23 -8.57 -19.95
N VAL A 287 -7.45 -9.35 -20.68
CA VAL A 287 -6.71 -10.49 -20.14
C VAL A 287 -5.58 -9.99 -19.24
N THR A 288 -5.41 -10.60 -18.07
CA THR A 288 -4.38 -10.22 -17.10
C THR A 288 -3.25 -11.23 -17.02
N GLU A 289 -3.36 -12.23 -16.16
CA GLU A 289 -2.40 -13.30 -15.95
C GLU A 289 -3.10 -14.58 -15.49
N GLY A 290 -2.33 -15.65 -15.31
CA GLY A 290 -2.79 -16.88 -14.69
C GLY A 290 -2.70 -16.86 -13.16
N SER A 291 -3.01 -17.98 -12.50
CA SER A 291 -2.92 -18.04 -11.03
C SER A 291 -1.47 -18.03 -10.51
N TYR A 292 -0.49 -18.50 -11.30
CA TYR A 292 0.94 -18.35 -11.01
C TYR A 292 1.83 -18.25 -12.26
N HIS A 293 1.25 -17.93 -13.42
CA HIS A 293 1.97 -17.70 -14.68
C HIS A 293 1.59 -16.34 -15.27
N THR A 294 2.52 -15.72 -15.98
CA THR A 294 2.22 -14.64 -16.91
C THR A 294 1.87 -15.24 -18.28
N LEU A 295 0.89 -14.65 -18.97
CA LEU A 295 0.57 -14.99 -20.36
C LEU A 295 1.51 -14.29 -21.35
N VAL A 296 1.97 -15.05 -22.34
CA VAL A 296 2.60 -14.54 -23.56
C VAL A 296 1.92 -15.20 -24.75
N ILE A 297 1.51 -14.42 -25.76
CA ILE A 297 0.94 -14.93 -27.00
C ILE A 297 1.85 -14.61 -28.18
N LYS A 298 1.84 -15.45 -29.21
CA LYS A 298 2.42 -15.13 -30.51
C LYS A 298 1.31 -14.76 -31.46
N GLN A 299 1.42 -13.59 -32.09
CA GLN A 299 0.45 -13.12 -33.07
C GLN A 299 1.19 -12.29 -34.13
N ASP A 300 0.98 -12.61 -35.40
CA ASP A 300 1.60 -11.92 -36.54
C ASP A 300 3.13 -11.86 -36.43
N GLY A 301 3.74 -12.96 -35.97
CA GLY A 301 5.19 -13.08 -35.77
C GLY A 301 5.77 -12.29 -34.59
N ARG A 302 4.93 -11.66 -33.76
CA ARG A 302 5.34 -10.91 -32.56
C ARG A 302 4.91 -11.64 -31.29
N TRP A 303 5.71 -11.53 -30.23
CA TRP A 303 5.36 -12.03 -28.91
C TRP A 303 4.83 -10.91 -28.03
N LEU A 304 3.65 -11.13 -27.47
CA LEU A 304 2.84 -10.10 -26.82
C LEU A 304 2.44 -10.56 -25.42
N THR A 305 2.42 -9.65 -24.46
CA THR A 305 1.96 -9.90 -23.08
C THR A 305 1.07 -8.76 -22.60
N PRO A 306 0.09 -8.98 -21.72
CA PRO A 306 -0.73 -7.91 -21.17
C PRO A 306 0.13 -6.85 -20.44
N PRO A 307 -0.17 -5.55 -20.56
CA PRO A 307 0.53 -4.48 -19.85
C PRO A 307 0.19 -4.47 -18.36
N LEU A 308 1.09 -3.97 -17.51
CA LEU A 308 0.88 -3.97 -16.05
C LEU A 308 -0.44 -3.30 -15.63
N ASN A 309 -0.88 -2.23 -16.31
CA ASN A 309 -2.13 -1.53 -16.00
C ASN A 309 -3.41 -2.36 -16.23
N SER A 310 -3.31 -3.56 -16.81
CA SER A 310 -4.40 -4.54 -16.83
C SER A 310 -4.60 -5.24 -15.48
N GLY A 311 -3.71 -5.08 -14.49
CA GLY A 311 -3.86 -5.66 -13.15
C GLY A 311 -3.21 -7.03 -12.99
N LEU A 312 -1.93 -7.12 -13.32
CA LEU A 312 -1.14 -8.36 -13.17
C LEU A 312 0.19 -8.14 -12.47
N LEU A 313 0.74 -9.24 -11.95
CA LEU A 313 2.01 -9.29 -11.27
C LEU A 313 3.17 -9.01 -12.24
N PRO A 314 4.13 -8.12 -11.89
CA PRO A 314 5.39 -8.00 -12.59
C PRO A 314 6.23 -9.28 -12.38
N GLY A 315 6.00 -10.29 -13.20
CA GLY A 315 6.75 -11.55 -13.19
C GLY A 315 8.23 -11.31 -13.51
N VAL A 316 9.18 -11.75 -12.67
CA VAL A 316 10.61 -11.49 -12.94
C VAL A 316 11.11 -12.06 -14.28
N LEU A 317 10.56 -13.21 -14.72
CA LEU A 317 10.87 -13.75 -16.05
C LEU A 317 10.23 -12.87 -17.13
N ARG A 318 8.98 -12.43 -16.96
CA ARG A 318 8.31 -11.50 -17.89
C ARG A 318 9.13 -10.22 -18.07
N GLU A 319 9.61 -9.62 -16.99
CA GLU A 319 10.46 -8.42 -17.02
C GLU A 319 11.77 -8.66 -17.78
N GLU A 320 12.45 -9.78 -17.51
CA GLU A 320 13.66 -10.14 -18.26
C GLU A 320 13.39 -10.26 -19.77
N LEU A 321 12.26 -10.86 -20.17
CA LEU A 321 11.89 -10.98 -21.58
C LEU A 321 11.56 -9.63 -22.23
N LEU A 322 10.90 -8.73 -21.51
CA LEU A 322 10.62 -7.38 -21.98
C LEU A 322 11.92 -6.58 -22.18
N GLU A 323 12.83 -6.63 -21.21
CA GLU A 323 14.11 -5.93 -21.30
C GLU A 323 15.01 -6.43 -22.43
N ARG A 324 14.95 -7.74 -22.72
CA ARG A 324 15.66 -8.34 -23.87
C ARG A 324 14.98 -8.05 -25.21
N GLY A 325 13.80 -7.42 -25.22
CA GLY A 325 13.01 -7.18 -26.41
C GLY A 325 12.43 -8.45 -27.04
N GLU A 326 12.36 -9.56 -26.29
CA GLU A 326 11.81 -10.83 -26.76
C GLU A 326 10.28 -10.83 -26.78
N ILE A 327 9.66 -10.03 -25.91
CA ILE A 327 8.21 -9.82 -25.86
C ILE A 327 7.90 -8.32 -25.76
N THR A 328 6.67 -7.91 -26.07
CA THR A 328 6.22 -6.51 -25.96
C THR A 328 4.83 -6.45 -25.33
N GLU A 329 4.54 -5.37 -24.60
CA GLU A 329 3.22 -5.17 -24.01
C GLU A 329 2.17 -4.82 -25.07
N LYS A 330 0.98 -5.42 -24.97
CA LYS A 330 -0.21 -5.10 -25.76
C LYS A 330 -1.45 -5.44 -24.93
N LEU A 331 -2.48 -4.59 -24.96
CA LEU A 331 -3.79 -4.97 -24.42
C LEU A 331 -4.29 -6.22 -25.17
N LEU A 332 -4.64 -7.25 -24.42
CA LEU A 332 -5.14 -8.52 -24.95
C LEU A 332 -6.56 -8.76 -24.46
N TYR A 333 -7.38 -9.29 -25.36
CA TYR A 333 -8.76 -9.70 -25.08
C TYR A 333 -8.93 -11.20 -25.37
N PRO A 334 -10.01 -11.86 -24.88
CA PRO A 334 -10.27 -13.27 -25.14
C PRO A 334 -10.19 -13.66 -26.62
N GLU A 335 -10.57 -12.77 -27.53
CA GLU A 335 -10.51 -12.99 -28.98
C GLU A 335 -9.08 -13.07 -29.51
N ASP A 336 -8.13 -12.33 -28.90
CA ASP A 336 -6.71 -12.41 -29.25
C ASP A 336 -6.15 -13.80 -28.91
N LEU A 337 -6.64 -14.43 -27.84
CA LEU A 337 -6.20 -15.78 -27.44
C LEU A 337 -6.61 -16.84 -28.47
N GLN A 338 -7.77 -16.67 -29.10
CA GLN A 338 -8.26 -17.57 -30.15
C GLN A 338 -7.52 -17.38 -31.48
N ARG A 339 -7.05 -16.16 -31.75
CA ARG A 339 -6.33 -15.79 -32.97
C ARG A 339 -4.82 -15.98 -32.86
N ALA A 340 -4.30 -16.23 -31.66
CA ALA A 340 -2.87 -16.42 -31.42
C ALA A 340 -2.34 -17.67 -32.15
N ASP A 341 -1.19 -17.53 -32.79
CA ASP A 341 -0.46 -18.63 -33.41
C ASP A 341 0.03 -19.62 -32.34
N GLU A 342 0.45 -19.08 -31.19
CA GLU A 342 0.95 -19.85 -30.05
C GLU A 342 0.59 -19.15 -28.73
N LEU A 343 0.34 -19.94 -27.68
CA LEU A 343 0.13 -19.47 -26.32
C LEU A 343 1.21 -20.04 -25.41
N TRP A 344 1.84 -19.19 -24.62
CA TRP A 344 2.91 -19.54 -23.69
C TRP A 344 2.56 -19.02 -22.30
N LEU A 345 2.78 -19.86 -21.29
CA LEU A 345 2.70 -19.49 -19.89
C LEU A 345 4.12 -19.45 -19.32
N VAL A 346 4.48 -18.33 -18.71
CA VAL A 346 5.85 -18.08 -18.23
C VAL A 346 5.88 -17.79 -16.73
N ASN A 347 6.85 -18.38 -16.04
CA ASN A 347 7.28 -17.96 -14.71
C ASN A 347 8.75 -18.36 -14.46
N SER A 348 9.39 -17.79 -13.45
CA SER A 348 10.82 -18.02 -13.20
C SER A 348 11.16 -19.43 -12.72
N VAL A 349 10.18 -20.19 -12.20
CA VAL A 349 10.39 -21.54 -11.68
C VAL A 349 10.42 -22.56 -12.82
N ARG A 350 9.46 -22.44 -13.75
CA ARG A 350 9.18 -23.41 -14.83
C ARG A 350 9.58 -22.92 -16.21
N GLY A 351 10.09 -21.70 -16.31
CA GLY A 351 10.48 -21.11 -17.59
C GLY A 351 9.26 -20.85 -18.46
N ARG A 352 9.40 -21.15 -19.75
CA ARG A 352 8.35 -21.02 -20.77
C ARG A 352 7.71 -22.38 -21.03
N ARG A 353 6.38 -22.46 -20.93
CA ARG A 353 5.62 -23.66 -21.30
C ARG A 353 4.54 -23.31 -22.32
N ARG A 354 4.43 -24.13 -23.36
CA ARG A 354 3.32 -24.01 -24.31
C ARG A 354 1.99 -24.27 -23.61
N ALA A 355 0.96 -23.56 -24.01
CA ALA A 355 -0.39 -23.72 -23.53
C ALA A 355 -1.37 -23.92 -24.70
N VAL A 356 -2.49 -24.57 -24.41
CA VAL A 356 -3.60 -24.80 -25.35
C VAL A 356 -4.90 -24.43 -24.65
N LEU A 357 -5.76 -23.65 -25.31
CA LEU A 357 -7.07 -23.32 -24.76
C LEU A 357 -7.95 -24.56 -24.73
N VAL A 358 -8.59 -24.82 -23.60
CA VAL A 358 -9.64 -25.83 -23.50
C VAL A 358 -10.89 -25.30 -24.22
N GLN A 359 -11.40 -26.03 -25.21
CA GLN A 359 -12.66 -25.70 -25.87
C GLN A 359 -13.83 -26.08 -24.95
N GLY A 360 -14.61 -25.10 -24.48
CA GLY A 360 -15.82 -25.32 -23.67
C GLY A 360 -16.52 -24.03 -23.28
N GLU A 361 -17.86 -24.04 -23.28
CA GLU A 361 -18.74 -22.88 -23.02
C GLU A 361 -18.45 -22.17 -21.68
N PRO A 362 -18.65 -20.84 -21.58
CA PRO A 362 -18.60 -20.15 -20.30
C PRO A 362 -19.60 -20.81 -19.33
N LEU A 363 -19.09 -21.20 -18.16
CA LEU A 363 -19.94 -21.69 -17.06
C LEU A 363 -20.98 -20.61 -16.75
N LYS A 364 -22.27 -20.99 -16.87
CA LYS A 364 -23.45 -20.14 -16.62
C LYS A 364 -23.49 -19.57 -15.21
#